data_AF-K1IPF9-F1
#
_entry.id   AF-K1IPF9-F1
#
_cell.length_a   1.000
_cell.length_b   1.000
_cell.length_c   1.000
_cell.angle_alpha   90.00
_cell.angle_beta   90.00
_cell.angle_gamma   90.00
#
_symmetry.space_group_name_H-M   'P 1'
#
loop_
_entity.id
_entity.type
_entity.pdbx_description
1 polymer ?
#
loop_
_entity_poly.entity_id
_entity_poly.type
_entity_poly.pdbx_seq_one_letter_code
_entity_poly.pdbx_strand_id
1 'polypeptide(L)'
;MKKTRIALLLANMMLSDHLWAAEAYDINKSYPGGSQVNYNGQVFEARWWANPGQTPGVVAANEWDTTWKLIVEGGVTPPDTGSGDKSTPPDGSTITVYMSQAELDAKELALTDFPAMAAVKASIVTRDNLVVEAVQPGRADNPDNVKRVEGVLSESQFNYLFPLRAPEYTYRGLLQAVAKFPALCSDYSDADAICRKSLATMFAHLAQDTGGHESSRPEAEWRQALIYVREKGWTETITGGYNAECHSDVWQGQQWPCGTFDNGEFKSYFGRGAKQLSYNYNYGPFSEVMFGTVRTLLDRPDLVADTWLNLASAVFFYIYPQPPKPSVLHVIDGTWQPNDHDRQSGLIPGFGVTTQIINGRVECGGSAEHAQSQNRINYYREFANYLGVPVSADEVLGCKGMNYFDEKGTGSLSTYWDLDWRYVAENPNGGKSYACQLVGYQTRFSAFKKGDYSRCVQHFYPEVVIEDNGGGTNLPPVATITGPAQAEGGGKVILSAQHSSDPEDKPLAYSWTIPAGTFAPALDQVTLELTLPNSVTDTKLDIKLTVTDEGGLSRSTNHVLW
;
A
#
# COMPACT_ATOMS: atom_id res chain seq x y z
N MET A 1 -71.08 25.78 31.82
CA MET A 1 -70.26 26.51 32.83
C MET A 1 -68.84 26.02 32.64
N LYS A 2 -67.86 26.71 32.04
CA LYS A 2 -67.27 28.04 32.28
C LYS A 2 -66.73 28.25 33.70
N LYS A 3 -65.41 28.04 33.84
CA LYS A 3 -64.34 28.91 34.39
C LYS A 3 -63.42 28.13 35.35
N THR A 4 -62.14 28.39 35.59
CA THR A 4 -60.95 29.09 35.02
C THR A 4 -59.93 29.12 36.20
N ARG A 5 -58.61 29.16 35.91
CA ARG A 5 -57.45 29.59 36.75
C ARG A 5 -56.75 28.46 37.51
N ILE A 6 -55.57 27.99 37.08
CA ILE A 6 -54.20 28.58 37.17
C ILE A 6 -53.75 28.79 38.62
N ALA A 7 -52.77 27.99 39.09
CA ALA A 7 -51.62 28.44 39.87
C ALA A 7 -50.56 27.33 40.05
N LEU A 8 -49.37 27.61 39.51
CA LEU A 8 -48.01 27.21 39.89
C LEU A 8 -47.76 25.81 40.49
N LEU A 9 -47.14 24.94 39.68
CA LEU A 9 -46.22 23.90 40.15
C LEU A 9 -44.78 24.39 39.93
N LEU A 10 -44.09 24.70 41.03
CA LEU A 10 -42.64 24.86 41.08
C LEU A 10 -42.00 23.48 40.85
N ALA A 11 -41.70 23.17 39.59
CA ALA A 11 -40.77 22.10 39.27
C ALA A 11 -39.35 22.66 39.40
N ASN A 12 -38.66 22.28 40.47
CA ASN A 12 -37.20 22.24 40.49
C ASN A 12 -36.75 21.21 39.45
N MET A 13 -36.69 21.61 38.18
CA MET A 13 -35.80 20.97 37.22
C MET A 13 -34.42 21.50 37.56
N MET A 14 -33.61 20.64 38.19
CA MET A 14 -32.18 20.72 38.03
C MET A 14 -31.94 20.69 36.50
N LEU A 15 -31.61 21.86 35.94
CA LEU A 15 -30.85 21.93 34.72
C LEU A 15 -29.50 21.30 35.06
N SER A 16 -29.42 19.99 34.86
CA SER A 16 -28.15 19.36 34.59
C SER A 16 -27.70 19.97 33.27
N ASP A 17 -26.87 21.02 33.35
CA ASP A 17 -26.00 21.39 32.25
C ASP A 17 -25.10 20.17 31.99
N HIS A 18 -25.61 19.25 31.17
CA HIS A 18 -24.74 18.36 30.44
C HIS A 18 -23.92 19.28 29.53
N LEU A 19 -22.72 19.64 29.98
CA LEU A 19 -21.64 19.97 29.07
C LEU A 19 -21.48 18.74 28.17
N TRP A 20 -22.07 18.78 26.98
CA TRP A 20 -21.82 17.76 25.98
C TRP A 20 -20.34 17.86 25.61
N ALA A 21 -19.54 16.93 26.11
CA ALA A 21 -18.19 16.73 25.62
C ALA A 21 -18.30 16.47 24.11
N ALA A 22 -17.53 17.21 23.31
CA ALA A 22 -17.45 17.00 21.88
C ALA A 22 -17.14 15.52 21.59
N GLU A 23 -17.84 14.92 20.63
CA GLU A 23 -17.67 13.50 20.34
C GLU A 23 -16.23 13.20 19.87
N ALA A 24 -15.66 12.05 20.21
CA ALA A 24 -14.33 11.71 19.71
C ALA A 24 -14.33 11.69 18.17
N TYR A 25 -13.31 12.30 17.56
CA TYR A 25 -13.16 12.27 16.11
C TYR A 25 -12.98 10.83 15.61
N ASP A 26 -13.83 10.43 14.68
CA ASP A 26 -13.81 9.15 13.99
C ASP A 26 -13.46 9.42 12.53
N ILE A 27 -12.31 8.90 12.12
CA ILE A 27 -11.77 9.09 10.77
C ILE A 27 -12.68 8.53 9.68
N ASN A 28 -13.60 7.62 10.00
CA ASN A 28 -14.52 7.00 9.05
C ASN A 28 -15.86 7.75 8.93
N LYS A 29 -16.07 8.77 9.75
CA LYS A 29 -17.33 9.51 9.84
C LYS A 29 -17.24 10.83 9.09
N SER A 30 -18.32 11.18 8.38
CA SER A 30 -18.50 12.51 7.81
C SER A 30 -19.12 13.46 8.82
N TYR A 31 -18.71 14.72 8.81
CA TYR A 31 -19.18 15.74 9.74
C TYR A 31 -19.74 16.96 8.99
N PRO A 32 -21.03 17.30 9.16
CA PRO A 32 -21.56 18.56 8.65
C PRO A 32 -20.86 19.79 9.24
N GLY A 33 -20.93 20.93 8.54
CA GLY A 33 -20.40 22.20 9.07
C GLY A 33 -21.04 22.56 10.42
N GLY A 34 -20.21 22.92 11.39
CA GLY A 34 -20.59 23.19 12.79
C GLY A 34 -20.46 22.00 13.74
N SER A 35 -20.15 20.79 13.25
CA SER A 35 -19.91 19.63 14.12
C SER A 35 -18.62 19.78 14.92
N GLN A 36 -18.70 19.50 16.22
CA GLN A 36 -17.56 19.59 17.14
C GLN A 36 -17.06 18.20 17.53
N VAL A 37 -15.75 17.99 17.42
CA VAL A 37 -15.09 16.72 17.76
C VAL A 37 -13.91 16.93 18.69
N ASN A 38 -13.65 15.96 19.55
CA ASN A 38 -12.41 15.88 20.32
C ASN A 38 -11.36 15.09 19.53
N TYR A 39 -10.19 15.69 19.32
CA TYR A 39 -9.03 15.08 18.68
C TYR A 39 -7.76 15.52 19.40
N ASN A 40 -6.96 14.57 19.88
CA ASN A 40 -5.74 14.82 20.67
C ASN A 40 -5.95 15.73 21.90
N GLY A 41 -7.07 15.60 22.61
CA GLY A 41 -7.38 16.39 23.80
C GLY A 41 -7.82 17.83 23.51
N GLN A 42 -7.86 18.21 22.23
CA GLN A 42 -8.36 19.49 21.74
C GLN A 42 -9.75 19.33 21.13
N VAL A 43 -10.56 20.39 21.14
CA VAL A 43 -11.86 20.40 20.46
C VAL A 43 -11.77 21.19 19.17
N PHE A 44 -12.22 20.58 18.08
CA PHE A 44 -12.26 21.17 16.75
C PHE A 44 -13.70 21.24 16.22
N GLU A 45 -14.03 22.31 15.50
CA GLU A 45 -15.30 22.47 14.78
C GLU A 45 -15.08 22.37 13.27
N ALA A 46 -15.92 21.60 12.59
CA ALA A 46 -15.92 21.54 11.14
C ALA A 46 -16.40 22.89 10.56
N ARG A 47 -15.57 23.58 9.78
CA ARG A 47 -15.92 24.88 9.17
C ARG A 47 -17.01 24.72 8.10
N TRP A 48 -17.02 23.57 7.42
CA TRP A 48 -17.99 23.10 6.44
C TRP A 48 -18.00 21.56 6.48
N TRP A 49 -18.57 20.90 5.47
CA TRP A 49 -18.62 19.43 5.41
C TRP A 49 -17.23 18.79 5.39
N ALA A 50 -16.91 18.00 6.42
CA ALA A 50 -15.72 17.17 6.50
C ALA A 50 -16.03 15.73 6.05
N ASN A 51 -15.31 15.25 5.05
CA ASN A 51 -15.37 13.86 4.60
C ASN A 51 -14.55 12.95 5.52
N PRO A 52 -14.82 11.63 5.52
CA PRO A 52 -13.97 10.65 6.17
C PRO A 52 -12.51 10.83 5.71
N GLY A 53 -11.58 10.74 6.65
CA GLY A 53 -10.14 10.96 6.40
C GLY A 53 -9.67 12.41 6.46
N GLN A 54 -10.56 13.41 6.47
CA GLN A 54 -10.16 14.80 6.68
C GLN A 54 -10.01 15.04 8.19
N THR A 55 -8.80 14.90 8.71
CA THR A 55 -8.50 14.91 10.15
C THR A 55 -8.36 16.32 10.72
N PRO A 56 -8.89 16.61 11.93
CA PRO A 56 -8.60 17.84 12.65
C PRO A 56 -7.12 17.99 13.00
N GLY A 57 -6.64 19.22 13.25
CA GLY A 57 -5.26 19.46 13.72
C GLY A 57 -4.18 19.49 12.64
N VAL A 58 -4.52 19.40 11.35
CA VAL A 58 -3.57 19.63 10.25
C VAL A 58 -3.17 21.11 10.22
N VAL A 59 -1.86 21.37 10.32
CA VAL A 59 -1.30 22.72 10.19
C VAL A 59 -1.33 23.12 8.72
N ALA A 60 -2.16 24.11 8.38
CA ALA A 60 -2.33 24.61 7.02
C ALA A 60 -1.89 26.08 6.92
N ALA A 61 -1.36 26.48 5.76
CA ALA A 61 -0.82 27.83 5.55
C ALA A 61 -1.89 28.92 5.60
N ASN A 62 -3.14 28.61 5.20
CA ASN A 62 -4.28 29.51 5.32
C ASN A 62 -5.50 28.80 5.91
N GLU A 63 -6.43 29.59 6.45
CA GLU A 63 -7.64 29.08 7.09
C GLU A 63 -8.62 28.34 6.17
N TRP A 64 -8.52 28.54 4.84
CA TRP A 64 -9.35 27.87 3.82
C TRP A 64 -8.80 26.49 3.42
N ASP A 65 -7.55 26.22 3.79
CA ASP A 65 -6.82 25.01 3.42
C ASP A 65 -7.03 23.88 4.46
N THR A 66 -7.81 24.15 5.51
CA THR A 66 -8.19 23.17 6.54
C THR A 66 -9.70 23.17 6.77
N THR A 67 -10.28 21.97 6.84
CA THR A 67 -11.72 21.78 7.06
C THR A 67 -12.11 21.97 8.53
N TRP A 68 -11.13 21.96 9.44
CA TRP A 68 -11.35 21.97 10.88
C TRP A 68 -10.76 23.22 11.52
N LYS A 69 -11.48 23.80 12.46
CA LYS A 69 -11.06 24.95 13.26
C LYS A 69 -10.90 24.52 14.70
N LEU A 70 -9.73 24.76 15.29
CA LEU A 70 -9.52 24.60 16.73
C LEU A 70 -10.39 25.62 17.49
N ILE A 71 -11.15 25.16 18.49
CA ILE A 71 -12.04 26.00 19.29
C ILE A 71 -11.74 25.93 20.80
N VAL A 72 -11.18 24.83 21.30
CA VAL A 72 -10.73 24.71 22.70
C VAL A 72 -9.38 24.02 22.74
N GLU A 73 -8.39 24.70 23.32
CA GLU A 73 -7.12 24.11 23.76
C GLU A 73 -7.26 23.63 25.21
N GLY A 74 -6.96 22.36 25.49
CA GLY A 74 -7.12 21.79 26.84
C GLY A 74 -6.09 20.70 27.16
N GLY A 75 -5.51 20.77 28.35
CA GLY A 75 -4.54 19.82 28.90
C GLY A 75 -5.06 19.00 30.09
N VAL A 76 -4.50 17.78 30.22
CA VAL A 76 -4.43 16.78 31.34
C VAL A 76 -5.79 16.36 31.98
N THR A 77 -6.15 15.09 32.25
CA THR A 77 -5.48 13.85 32.73
C THR A 77 -6.34 12.61 32.38
N PRO A 78 -5.76 11.42 32.09
CA PRO A 78 -6.50 10.14 32.07
C PRO A 78 -6.90 9.69 33.50
N PRO A 79 -7.92 8.82 33.66
CA PRO A 79 -8.33 8.30 34.96
C PRO A 79 -7.23 7.43 35.58
N ASP A 80 -6.92 7.71 36.84
CA ASP A 80 -6.02 6.93 37.68
C ASP A 80 -6.59 5.52 37.95
N THR A 81 -5.97 4.50 37.35
CA THR A 81 -6.03 3.12 37.85
C THR A 81 -4.62 2.70 38.17
N GLY A 82 -4.28 2.78 39.45
CA GLY A 82 -2.92 2.66 39.94
C GLY A 82 -2.20 1.35 39.65
N SER A 83 -0.88 1.50 39.76
CA SER A 83 0.18 0.50 39.91
C SER A 83 0.74 -0.15 38.64
N GLY A 84 1.75 0.52 38.08
CA GLY A 84 2.78 -0.10 37.25
C GLY A 84 3.38 0.86 36.23
N ASP A 85 3.98 1.96 36.69
CA ASP A 85 4.72 2.87 35.81
C ASP A 85 5.91 2.11 35.19
N LYS A 86 5.80 1.81 33.90
CA LYS A 86 6.92 1.37 33.06
C LYS A 86 6.97 2.22 31.78
N SER A 87 7.89 3.18 31.82
CA SER A 87 8.80 3.60 30.75
C SER A 87 8.31 4.63 29.70
N THR A 88 8.17 5.88 30.15
CA THR A 88 8.79 7.01 29.42
C THR A 88 9.94 7.56 30.28
N PRO A 89 11.15 7.79 29.72
CA PRO A 89 12.24 8.41 30.46
C PRO A 89 11.85 9.80 30.97
N PRO A 90 12.37 10.25 32.12
CA PRO A 90 11.97 11.52 32.75
C PRO A 90 12.19 12.78 31.89
N ASP A 91 12.94 12.69 30.80
CA ASP A 91 13.31 13.81 29.93
C ASP A 91 12.45 13.93 28.65
N GLY A 92 11.49 13.03 28.44
CA GLY A 92 10.67 12.99 27.23
C GLY A 92 11.37 12.38 26.00
N SER A 93 12.51 11.71 26.18
CA SER A 93 13.19 10.98 25.11
C SER A 93 12.41 9.74 24.66
N THR A 94 12.48 9.43 23.36
CA THR A 94 11.87 8.21 22.80
C THR A 94 12.79 7.02 23.04
N ILE A 95 12.26 5.97 23.66
CA ILE A 95 12.95 4.70 23.89
C ILE A 95 13.10 3.98 22.55
N THR A 96 14.32 3.60 22.19
CA THR A 96 14.56 2.74 21.02
C THR A 96 13.93 1.37 21.23
N VAL A 97 13.21 0.88 20.22
CA VAL A 97 12.61 -0.46 20.20
C VAL A 97 13.42 -1.35 19.28
N TYR A 98 13.89 -2.47 19.80
CA TYR A 98 14.67 -3.42 19.01
C TYR A 98 13.78 -4.55 18.52
N MET A 99 13.89 -4.87 17.23
CA MET A 99 13.22 -6.02 16.61
C MET A 99 14.23 -6.75 15.73
N SER A 100 14.11 -8.07 15.64
CA SER A 100 14.87 -8.86 14.69
C SER A 100 14.16 -8.94 13.34
N GLN A 101 14.94 -9.12 12.26
CA GLN A 101 14.38 -9.38 10.94
C GLN A 101 13.52 -10.65 10.93
N ALA A 102 13.89 -11.66 11.73
CA ALA A 102 13.15 -12.91 11.85
C ALA A 102 11.75 -12.70 12.46
N GLU A 103 11.61 -11.85 13.48
CA GLU A 103 10.32 -11.51 14.07
C GLU A 103 9.40 -10.78 13.08
N LEU A 104 9.96 -9.83 12.32
CA LEU A 104 9.22 -9.10 11.31
C LEU A 104 8.80 -10.00 10.14
N ASP A 105 9.69 -10.87 9.65
CA ASP A 105 9.39 -11.87 8.62
C ASP A 105 8.30 -12.85 9.10
N ALA A 106 8.39 -13.31 10.36
CA ALA A 106 7.39 -14.21 10.95
C ALA A 106 6.02 -13.53 11.09
N LYS A 107 6.00 -12.23 11.46
CA LYS A 107 4.78 -11.43 11.55
C LYS A 107 4.16 -11.18 10.18
N GLU A 108 4.98 -10.83 9.19
CA GLU A 108 4.55 -10.68 7.79
C GLU A 108 3.92 -11.98 7.27
N LEU A 109 4.57 -13.12 7.54
CA LEU A 109 4.04 -14.43 7.17
C LEU A 109 2.71 -14.70 7.89
N ALA A 110 2.65 -14.54 9.21
CA ALA A 110 1.43 -14.79 9.99
C ALA A 110 0.23 -13.94 9.53
N LEU A 111 0.48 -12.71 9.07
CA LEU A 111 -0.55 -11.81 8.55
C LEU A 111 -0.94 -12.11 7.09
N THR A 112 -0.15 -12.90 6.35
CA THR A 112 -0.40 -13.21 4.93
C THR A 112 -0.59 -14.69 4.62
N ASP A 113 -0.45 -15.58 5.61
CA ASP A 113 -0.58 -17.03 5.45
C ASP A 113 -2.04 -17.47 5.52
N PHE A 114 -2.79 -17.15 4.46
CA PHE A 114 -4.16 -17.61 4.29
C PHE A 114 -4.50 -17.84 2.81
N PRO A 115 -5.49 -18.72 2.50
CA PRO A 115 -5.68 -19.24 1.14
C PRO A 115 -5.90 -18.17 0.06
N ALA A 116 -6.67 -17.13 0.34
CA ALA A 116 -6.95 -16.08 -0.64
C ALA A 116 -5.68 -15.28 -1.01
N MET A 117 -4.84 -14.93 -0.02
CA MET A 117 -3.56 -14.26 -0.28
C MET A 117 -2.60 -15.17 -1.05
N ALA A 118 -2.53 -16.45 -0.70
CA ALA A 118 -1.72 -17.42 -1.42
C ALA A 118 -2.15 -17.56 -2.90
N ALA A 119 -3.46 -17.66 -3.17
CA ALA A 119 -4.01 -17.74 -4.51
C ALA A 119 -3.70 -16.48 -5.35
N VAL A 120 -3.85 -15.29 -4.75
CA VAL A 120 -3.51 -14.03 -5.42
C VAL A 120 -2.01 -13.93 -5.69
N LYS A 121 -1.15 -14.19 -4.69
CA LYS A 121 0.32 -14.19 -4.85
C LYS A 121 0.74 -15.14 -5.97
N ALA A 122 0.13 -16.31 -6.07
CA ALA A 122 0.36 -17.25 -7.16
C ALA A 122 -0.06 -16.69 -8.54
N SER A 123 -1.21 -16.00 -8.62
CA SER A 123 -1.70 -15.45 -9.88
C SER A 123 -0.92 -14.25 -10.43
N ILE A 124 -0.24 -13.49 -9.56
CA ILE A 124 0.51 -12.28 -9.94
C ILE A 124 2.01 -12.55 -10.17
N VAL A 125 2.47 -13.80 -10.04
CA VAL A 125 3.85 -14.17 -10.35
C VAL A 125 4.19 -13.75 -11.77
N THR A 126 5.40 -13.22 -11.94
CA THR A 126 5.92 -12.91 -13.27
C THR A 126 7.07 -13.80 -13.67
N ARG A 127 7.20 -14.00 -14.98
CA ARG A 127 8.34 -14.69 -15.59
C ARG A 127 9.49 -13.71 -15.83
N ASP A 128 10.72 -14.23 -15.82
CA ASP A 128 11.92 -13.47 -16.13
C ASP A 128 11.89 -12.90 -17.55
N ASN A 129 12.38 -11.65 -17.73
CA ASN A 129 12.28 -10.94 -18.99
C ASN A 129 13.12 -11.59 -20.11
N LEU A 130 14.23 -12.29 -19.81
CA LEU A 130 15.00 -13.00 -20.84
C LEU A 130 14.18 -14.12 -21.48
N VAL A 131 13.36 -14.81 -20.68
CA VAL A 131 12.45 -15.83 -21.20
C VAL A 131 11.36 -15.20 -22.05
N VAL A 132 10.79 -14.08 -21.59
CA VAL A 132 9.72 -13.36 -22.31
C VAL A 132 10.23 -12.78 -23.64
N GLU A 133 11.39 -12.16 -23.66
CA GLU A 133 11.97 -11.58 -24.89
C GLU A 133 12.29 -12.65 -25.94
N ALA A 134 12.58 -13.88 -25.50
CA ALA A 134 12.88 -14.99 -26.38
C ALA A 134 11.63 -15.64 -27.02
N VAL A 135 10.42 -15.26 -26.61
CA VAL A 135 9.15 -15.78 -27.17
C VAL A 135 9.02 -15.39 -28.63
N GLN A 136 8.64 -16.37 -29.45
CA GLN A 136 8.35 -16.22 -30.88
C GLN A 136 7.17 -17.12 -31.26
N PRO A 137 6.31 -16.72 -32.22
CA PRO A 137 5.25 -17.58 -32.72
C PRO A 137 5.77 -18.94 -33.20
N GLY A 138 5.14 -20.02 -32.73
CA GLY A 138 5.44 -21.42 -33.07
C GLY A 138 6.73 -21.98 -32.48
N ARG A 139 7.41 -21.26 -31.58
CA ARG A 139 8.68 -21.72 -31.02
C ARG A 139 8.46 -22.87 -30.03
N ALA A 140 9.18 -23.98 -30.25
CA ALA A 140 9.07 -25.19 -29.42
C ALA A 140 9.39 -24.96 -27.92
N ASP A 141 10.28 -24.02 -27.60
CA ASP A 141 10.65 -23.68 -26.23
C ASP A 141 9.72 -22.64 -25.59
N ASN A 142 8.65 -22.23 -26.27
CA ASN A 142 7.68 -21.32 -25.65
C ASN A 142 7.13 -21.92 -24.34
N PRO A 143 6.86 -21.09 -23.32
CA PRO A 143 6.21 -21.55 -22.11
C PRO A 143 4.84 -22.18 -22.39
N ASP A 144 4.38 -23.10 -21.53
CA ASP A 144 3.16 -23.88 -21.78
C ASP A 144 1.91 -23.00 -21.92
N ASN A 145 1.81 -21.93 -21.13
CA ASN A 145 0.69 -20.99 -21.24
C ASN A 145 0.69 -20.21 -22.57
N VAL A 146 1.88 -19.97 -23.16
CA VAL A 146 2.02 -19.39 -24.50
C VAL A 146 1.62 -20.41 -25.57
N LYS A 147 2.12 -21.65 -25.48
CA LYS A 147 1.75 -22.74 -26.39
C LYS A 147 0.25 -22.99 -26.40
N ARG A 148 -0.40 -22.88 -25.24
CA ARG A 148 -1.86 -22.95 -25.11
C ARG A 148 -2.55 -21.83 -25.88
N VAL A 149 -2.08 -20.59 -25.76
CA VAL A 149 -2.60 -19.46 -26.55
C VAL A 149 -2.43 -19.71 -28.05
N GLU A 150 -1.29 -20.21 -28.47
CA GLU A 150 -1.02 -20.56 -29.88
C GLU A 150 -1.97 -21.65 -30.41
N GLY A 151 -2.39 -22.59 -29.55
CA GLY A 151 -3.36 -23.63 -29.87
C GLY A 151 -4.82 -23.15 -29.95
N VAL A 152 -5.19 -22.09 -29.21
CA VAL A 152 -6.57 -21.56 -29.21
C VAL A 152 -6.74 -20.36 -30.16
N LEU A 153 -5.67 -19.64 -30.46
CA LEU A 153 -5.66 -18.43 -31.29
C LEU A 153 -4.36 -18.34 -32.08
N SER A 154 -4.40 -18.63 -33.38
CA SER A 154 -3.26 -18.45 -34.29
C SER A 154 -3.03 -16.98 -34.65
N GLU A 155 -1.86 -16.67 -35.22
CA GLU A 155 -1.55 -15.33 -35.73
C GLU A 155 -2.53 -14.87 -36.83
N SER A 156 -2.96 -15.78 -37.72
CA SER A 156 -3.93 -15.44 -38.76
C SER A 156 -5.31 -15.13 -38.17
N GLN A 157 -5.71 -15.83 -37.11
CA GLN A 157 -6.93 -15.54 -36.37
C GLN A 157 -6.80 -14.21 -35.62
N PHE A 158 -5.66 -13.93 -34.97
CA PHE A 158 -5.41 -12.62 -34.35
C PHE A 158 -5.51 -11.47 -35.36
N ASN A 159 -4.92 -11.62 -36.54
CA ASN A 159 -5.04 -10.65 -37.63
C ASN A 159 -6.48 -10.49 -38.12
N TYR A 160 -7.25 -11.59 -38.16
CA TYR A 160 -8.67 -11.54 -38.47
C TYR A 160 -9.46 -10.81 -37.37
N LEU A 161 -9.22 -11.08 -36.09
CA LEU A 161 -9.92 -10.44 -34.98
C LEU A 161 -9.64 -8.94 -34.89
N PHE A 162 -8.41 -8.53 -35.22
CA PHE A 162 -7.94 -7.16 -35.05
C PHE A 162 -7.33 -6.58 -36.35
N PRO A 163 -8.14 -6.41 -37.41
CA PRO A 163 -7.68 -5.95 -38.72
C PRO A 163 -7.25 -4.48 -38.74
N LEU A 164 -7.79 -3.65 -37.84
CA LEU A 164 -7.55 -2.21 -37.78
C LEU A 164 -6.57 -1.79 -36.69
N ARG A 165 -6.05 -2.74 -35.92
CA ARG A 165 -5.18 -2.43 -34.77
C ARG A 165 -3.96 -1.61 -35.18
N ALA A 166 -3.49 -0.80 -34.25
CA ALA A 166 -2.22 -0.11 -34.42
C ALA A 166 -1.06 -1.12 -34.57
N PRO A 167 -0.03 -0.81 -35.38
CA PRO A 167 1.07 -1.74 -35.69
C PRO A 167 1.87 -2.17 -34.45
N GLU A 168 1.86 -1.39 -33.37
CA GLU A 168 2.51 -1.69 -32.09
C GLU A 168 1.88 -2.92 -31.41
N TYR A 169 0.59 -3.18 -31.65
CA TYR A 169 -0.09 -4.37 -31.14
C TYR A 169 0.20 -5.56 -32.05
N THR A 170 1.23 -6.34 -31.71
CA THR A 170 1.64 -7.52 -32.49
C THR A 170 1.15 -8.82 -31.86
N TYR A 171 0.98 -9.87 -32.67
CA TYR A 171 0.68 -11.20 -32.14
C TYR A 171 1.81 -11.70 -31.23
N ARG A 172 3.07 -11.47 -31.60
CA ARG A 172 4.21 -11.72 -30.71
C ARG A 172 4.08 -10.94 -29.39
N GLY A 173 3.67 -9.68 -29.42
CA GLY A 173 3.43 -8.88 -28.21
C GLY A 173 2.37 -9.49 -27.29
N LEU A 174 1.29 -10.06 -27.85
CA LEU A 174 0.30 -10.83 -27.08
C LEU A 174 0.94 -12.06 -26.42
N LEU A 175 1.72 -12.83 -27.18
CA LEU A 175 2.42 -14.01 -26.65
C LEU A 175 3.43 -13.62 -25.55
N GLN A 176 4.13 -12.50 -25.69
CA GLN A 176 5.05 -11.98 -24.67
C GLN A 176 4.30 -11.53 -23.40
N ALA A 177 3.17 -10.85 -23.55
CA ALA A 177 2.31 -10.48 -22.42
C ALA A 177 1.82 -11.72 -21.65
N VAL A 178 1.34 -12.74 -22.37
CA VAL A 178 0.95 -14.04 -21.79
C VAL A 178 2.16 -14.71 -21.13
N ALA A 179 3.33 -14.70 -21.77
CA ALA A 179 4.54 -15.28 -21.20
C ALA A 179 4.97 -14.59 -19.90
N LYS A 180 4.80 -13.26 -19.79
CA LYS A 180 5.17 -12.53 -18.58
C LYS A 180 4.31 -12.94 -17.38
N PHE A 181 3.05 -13.29 -17.60
CA PHE A 181 2.08 -13.60 -16.55
C PHE A 181 1.56 -15.05 -16.68
N PRO A 182 2.26 -16.03 -16.06
CA PRO A 182 1.97 -17.46 -16.25
C PRO A 182 0.56 -17.90 -15.87
N ALA A 183 -0.12 -17.15 -14.98
CA ALA A 183 -1.48 -17.43 -14.55
C ALA A 183 -2.49 -17.29 -15.70
N LEU A 184 -2.27 -16.36 -16.63
CA LEU A 184 -3.13 -16.24 -17.80
C LEU A 184 -2.93 -17.46 -18.71
N CYS A 185 -4.02 -18.18 -18.98
CA CYS A 185 -4.00 -19.45 -19.69
C CYS A 185 -3.07 -20.48 -19.05
N SER A 186 -3.05 -20.56 -17.71
CA SER A 186 -2.28 -21.57 -16.95
C SER A 186 -2.85 -22.99 -17.10
N ASP A 187 -2.22 -23.96 -16.42
CA ASP A 187 -2.62 -25.38 -16.41
C ASP A 187 -3.75 -25.65 -15.41
N TYR A 188 -4.90 -25.02 -15.65
CA TYR A 188 -6.13 -25.27 -14.89
C TYR A 188 -6.73 -26.65 -15.22
N SER A 189 -7.65 -27.14 -14.39
CA SER A 189 -8.38 -28.39 -14.68
C SER A 189 -9.14 -28.37 -16.01
N ASP A 190 -9.58 -27.19 -16.47
CA ASP A 190 -10.16 -26.96 -17.80
C ASP A 190 -9.40 -25.83 -18.52
N ALA A 191 -8.09 -26.02 -18.67
CA ALA A 191 -7.16 -24.99 -19.10
C ALA A 191 -7.53 -24.31 -20.43
N ASP A 192 -7.96 -25.08 -21.43
CA ASP A 192 -8.31 -24.56 -22.75
C ASP A 192 -9.62 -23.75 -22.72
N ALA A 193 -10.62 -24.21 -21.98
CA ALA A 193 -11.88 -23.47 -21.84
C ALA A 193 -11.68 -22.16 -21.08
N ILE A 194 -10.94 -22.20 -19.97
CA ILE A 194 -10.58 -20.99 -19.20
C ILE A 194 -9.75 -20.04 -20.06
N CYS A 195 -8.78 -20.54 -20.82
CA CYS A 195 -7.98 -19.71 -21.72
C CYS A 195 -8.85 -19.02 -22.79
N ARG A 196 -9.75 -19.76 -23.46
CA ARG A 196 -10.68 -19.19 -24.44
C ARG A 196 -11.58 -18.13 -23.81
N LYS A 197 -12.14 -18.41 -22.62
CA LYS A 197 -12.99 -17.47 -21.86
C LYS A 197 -12.21 -16.22 -21.48
N SER A 198 -10.99 -16.35 -20.96
CA SER A 198 -10.14 -15.22 -20.58
C SER A 198 -9.81 -14.34 -21.77
N LEU A 199 -9.42 -14.93 -22.92
CA LEU A 199 -9.17 -14.17 -24.14
C LEU A 199 -10.44 -13.47 -24.66
N ALA A 200 -11.58 -14.16 -24.69
CA ALA A 200 -12.85 -13.57 -25.12
C ALA A 200 -13.27 -12.38 -24.24
N THR A 201 -13.21 -12.55 -22.92
CA THR A 201 -13.50 -11.49 -21.95
C THR A 201 -12.55 -10.32 -22.12
N MET A 202 -11.23 -10.57 -22.13
CA MET A 202 -10.24 -9.51 -22.28
C MET A 202 -10.42 -8.74 -23.58
N PHE A 203 -10.54 -9.42 -24.72
CA PHE A 203 -10.70 -8.78 -26.03
C PHE A 203 -11.97 -7.93 -26.14
N ALA A 204 -13.07 -8.36 -25.52
CA ALA A 204 -14.29 -7.57 -25.44
C ALA A 204 -14.09 -6.25 -24.69
N HIS A 205 -13.32 -6.27 -23.60
CA HIS A 205 -12.98 -5.05 -22.88
C HIS A 205 -12.02 -4.16 -23.66
N LEU A 206 -11.01 -4.74 -24.31
CA LEU A 206 -10.10 -3.99 -25.18
C LEU A 206 -10.84 -3.32 -26.34
N ALA A 207 -11.86 -3.98 -26.89
CA ALA A 207 -12.72 -3.40 -27.93
C ALA A 207 -13.45 -2.15 -27.45
N GLN A 208 -13.93 -2.12 -26.20
CA GLN A 208 -14.56 -0.94 -25.61
C GLN A 208 -13.56 0.15 -25.20
N ASP A 209 -12.36 -0.22 -24.77
CA ASP A 209 -11.41 0.74 -24.19
C ASP A 209 -10.51 1.39 -25.26
N THR A 210 -10.24 0.68 -26.36
CA THR A 210 -9.27 1.11 -27.39
C THR A 210 -9.82 1.03 -28.81
N GLY A 211 -11.11 0.71 -28.95
CA GLY A 211 -11.71 0.49 -30.25
C GLY A 211 -12.15 1.75 -30.98
N GLY A 212 -12.42 1.58 -32.28
CA GLY A 212 -12.89 2.67 -33.15
C GLY A 212 -14.33 3.08 -32.86
N HIS A 213 -15.20 2.12 -32.56
CA HIS A 213 -16.66 2.33 -32.38
C HIS A 213 -17.34 3.00 -33.58
N GLU A 214 -16.86 2.72 -34.79
CA GLU A 214 -17.34 3.34 -36.01
C GLU A 214 -18.26 2.37 -36.78
N SER A 215 -19.57 2.55 -36.62
CA SER A 215 -20.59 1.75 -37.33
C SER A 215 -20.59 1.93 -38.86
N SER A 216 -19.95 2.98 -39.37
CA SER A 216 -19.81 3.25 -40.81
C SER A 216 -18.71 2.44 -41.48
N ARG A 217 -17.83 1.77 -40.73
CA ARG A 217 -16.75 0.96 -41.29
C ARG A 217 -17.25 -0.39 -41.81
N PRO A 218 -16.60 -0.97 -42.84
CA PRO A 218 -16.88 -2.33 -43.27
C PRO A 218 -16.64 -3.38 -42.17
N GLU A 219 -15.66 -3.14 -41.30
CA GLU A 219 -15.35 -4.02 -40.18
C GLU A 219 -16.39 -3.86 -39.07
N ALA A 220 -16.98 -4.97 -38.62
CA ALA A 220 -17.88 -4.97 -37.46
C ALA A 220 -17.19 -4.37 -36.23
N GLU A 221 -17.92 -3.60 -35.41
CA GLU A 221 -17.35 -2.85 -34.28
C GLU A 221 -16.53 -3.72 -33.30
N TRP A 222 -16.93 -4.97 -33.07
CA TRP A 222 -16.20 -5.90 -32.20
C TRP A 222 -14.79 -6.24 -32.73
N ARG A 223 -14.55 -6.07 -34.04
CA ARG A 223 -13.24 -6.22 -34.69
C ARG A 223 -12.47 -4.91 -34.81
N GLN A 224 -12.95 -3.82 -34.22
CA GLN A 224 -12.29 -2.53 -34.24
C GLN A 224 -11.45 -2.26 -32.99
N ALA A 225 -11.18 -3.27 -32.15
CA ALA A 225 -10.34 -3.13 -30.95
C ALA A 225 -8.88 -2.77 -31.29
N LEU A 226 -8.15 -2.23 -30.31
CA LEU A 226 -6.72 -1.97 -30.39
C LEU A 226 -6.32 -0.93 -31.45
N ILE A 227 -7.23 -0.03 -31.83
CA ILE A 227 -6.93 1.08 -32.76
C ILE A 227 -6.08 2.14 -32.07
N TYR A 228 -6.39 2.46 -30.82
CA TYR A 228 -5.69 3.49 -30.07
C TYR A 228 -4.63 2.89 -29.13
N VAL A 229 -3.37 3.32 -29.29
CA VAL A 229 -2.26 2.98 -28.39
C VAL A 229 -2.08 4.06 -27.33
N ARG A 230 -2.25 5.32 -27.72
CA ARG A 230 -2.12 6.50 -26.86
C ARG A 230 -3.49 7.16 -26.72
N GLU A 231 -3.74 7.73 -25.55
CA GLU A 231 -4.94 8.49 -25.28
C GLU A 231 -5.11 9.60 -26.33
N LYS A 232 -6.34 9.73 -26.84
CA LYS A 232 -6.62 10.65 -27.95
C LYS A 232 -6.31 12.08 -27.54
N GLY A 233 -5.49 12.75 -28.36
CA GLY A 233 -5.06 14.14 -28.13
C GLY A 233 -3.76 14.28 -27.34
N TRP A 234 -3.17 13.18 -26.86
CA TRP A 234 -1.90 13.19 -26.13
C TRP A 234 -0.72 12.71 -26.99
N THR A 235 0.45 13.28 -26.72
CA THR A 235 1.73 12.89 -27.31
C THR A 235 2.82 12.96 -26.25
N GLU A 236 3.95 12.29 -26.49
CA GLU A 236 5.07 12.22 -25.54
C GLU A 236 5.70 13.58 -25.22
N THR A 237 5.47 14.61 -26.05
CA THR A 237 6.03 15.96 -25.86
C THR A 237 5.12 16.90 -25.06
N ILE A 238 3.87 16.50 -24.79
CA ILE A 238 2.95 17.33 -24.00
C ILE A 238 3.31 17.17 -22.52
N THR A 239 3.51 18.29 -21.84
CA THR A 239 3.82 18.37 -20.41
C THR A 239 2.55 18.64 -19.59
N GLY A 240 2.59 18.42 -18.27
CA GLY A 240 1.49 18.82 -17.38
C GLY A 240 0.26 17.89 -17.36
N GLY A 241 0.30 16.75 -18.04
CA GLY A 241 -0.83 15.81 -18.09
C GLY A 241 -0.69 14.67 -17.09
N TYR A 242 -1.74 14.38 -16.32
CA TYR A 242 -1.78 13.22 -15.42
C TYR A 242 -0.60 13.17 -14.44
N ASN A 243 -0.17 14.33 -13.94
CA ASN A 243 1.01 14.50 -13.09
C ASN A 243 0.70 15.20 -11.75
N ALA A 244 -0.58 15.27 -11.35
CA ALA A 244 -0.99 15.94 -10.12
C ALA A 244 -0.34 15.30 -8.87
N GLU A 245 -0.05 14.01 -8.95
CA GLU A 245 0.54 13.20 -7.89
C GLU A 245 2.07 13.06 -8.02
N CYS A 246 2.71 13.89 -8.85
CA CYS A 246 4.17 13.87 -9.05
C CYS A 246 4.97 14.64 -8.01
N HIS A 247 4.32 15.54 -7.26
CA HIS A 247 5.00 16.38 -6.29
C HIS A 247 5.55 15.57 -5.10
N SER A 248 6.73 15.91 -4.61
CA SER A 248 7.42 15.17 -3.54
C SER A 248 6.84 15.38 -2.14
N ASP A 249 5.93 16.33 -1.98
CA ASP A 249 5.19 16.60 -0.75
C ASP A 249 4.00 15.65 -0.55
N VAL A 250 3.48 15.05 -1.63
CA VAL A 250 2.50 13.97 -1.58
C VAL A 250 3.17 12.61 -1.57
N TRP A 251 2.55 11.64 -0.89
CA TRP A 251 3.16 10.33 -0.70
C TRP A 251 3.36 9.55 -2.00
N GLN A 252 2.46 9.73 -2.97
CA GLN A 252 2.55 9.09 -4.28
C GLN A 252 3.78 9.58 -5.05
N GLY A 253 4.11 10.87 -4.98
CA GLY A 253 5.30 11.43 -5.61
C GLY A 253 6.59 11.04 -4.87
N GLN A 254 6.51 10.72 -3.58
CA GLN A 254 7.62 10.12 -2.83
C GLN A 254 7.86 8.66 -3.23
N GLN A 255 6.79 7.88 -3.37
CA GLN A 255 6.84 6.44 -3.64
C GLN A 255 7.07 6.12 -5.13
N TRP A 256 6.42 6.87 -6.01
CA TRP A 256 6.48 6.76 -7.47
C TRP A 256 6.87 8.10 -8.09
N PRO A 257 8.11 8.54 -7.82
CA PRO A 257 8.61 9.83 -8.28
C PRO A 257 8.62 9.88 -9.80
N CYS A 258 7.94 10.89 -10.34
CA CYS A 258 7.82 11.08 -11.76
C CYS A 258 9.18 11.34 -12.43
N GLY A 259 9.35 10.79 -13.63
CA GLY A 259 10.43 11.16 -14.52
C GLY A 259 10.24 12.60 -15.00
N THR A 260 11.35 13.25 -15.30
CA THR A 260 11.37 14.62 -15.80
C THR A 260 11.94 14.67 -17.22
N PHE A 261 11.59 15.71 -17.96
CA PHE A 261 12.35 16.13 -19.13
C PHE A 261 13.65 16.84 -18.68
N ASP A 262 14.55 17.10 -19.63
CA ASP A 262 15.83 17.78 -19.36
C ASP A 262 15.66 19.19 -18.77
N ASN A 263 14.51 19.83 -19.02
CA ASN A 263 14.15 21.14 -18.48
C ASN A 263 13.57 21.07 -17.04
N GLY A 264 13.52 19.88 -16.43
CA GLY A 264 13.01 19.66 -15.08
C GLY A 264 11.50 19.51 -14.97
N GLU A 265 10.73 19.68 -16.05
CA GLU A 265 9.29 19.46 -16.03
C GLU A 265 8.95 17.97 -15.95
N PHE A 266 7.90 17.62 -15.21
CA PHE A 266 7.43 16.24 -15.14
C PHE A 266 6.91 15.74 -16.50
N LYS A 267 7.22 14.48 -16.79
CA LYS A 267 6.62 13.75 -17.91
C LYS A 267 5.12 13.54 -17.67
N SER A 268 4.36 13.41 -18.75
CA SER A 268 2.93 13.15 -18.69
C SER A 268 2.62 11.65 -18.65
N TYR A 269 1.75 11.25 -17.72
CA TYR A 269 1.33 9.86 -17.53
C TYR A 269 -0.09 9.63 -18.06
N PHE A 270 -0.38 10.12 -19.27
CA PHE A 270 -1.64 9.86 -19.98
C PHE A 270 -1.77 8.38 -20.38
N GLY A 271 -2.98 8.00 -20.83
CA GLY A 271 -3.31 6.63 -21.19
C GLY A 271 -2.40 6.05 -22.29
N ARG A 272 -1.73 4.93 -21.99
CA ARG A 272 -0.98 4.15 -22.99
C ARG A 272 -1.34 2.67 -22.95
N GLY A 273 -1.18 2.01 -24.10
CA GLY A 273 -1.39 0.59 -24.27
C GLY A 273 -2.86 0.17 -24.21
N ALA A 274 -3.07 -1.15 -24.20
CA ALA A 274 -4.38 -1.77 -24.31
C ALA A 274 -5.27 -1.48 -23.09
N LYS A 275 -4.68 -1.23 -21.93
CA LYS A 275 -5.42 -0.84 -20.71
C LYS A 275 -5.69 0.66 -20.60
N GLN A 276 -5.05 1.48 -21.44
CA GLN A 276 -4.93 2.92 -21.24
C GLN A 276 -4.40 3.23 -19.82
N LEU A 277 -3.21 2.72 -19.51
CA LEU A 277 -2.56 2.93 -18.21
C LEU A 277 -2.25 4.43 -18.03
N SER A 278 -2.72 5.01 -16.93
CA SER A 278 -2.58 6.45 -16.62
C SER A 278 -2.11 6.68 -15.18
N TYR A 279 -1.49 7.83 -14.91
CA TYR A 279 -0.92 8.28 -13.62
C TYR A 279 0.33 7.52 -13.14
N ASN A 280 1.26 8.26 -12.53
CA ASN A 280 2.52 7.73 -12.00
C ASN A 280 2.33 6.59 -10.99
N TYR A 281 1.31 6.66 -10.13
CA TYR A 281 1.00 5.62 -9.15
C TYR A 281 0.44 4.32 -9.76
N ASN A 282 0.17 4.28 -11.06
CA ASN A 282 -0.09 3.04 -11.81
C ASN A 282 1.12 2.61 -12.66
N TYR A 283 1.83 3.56 -13.27
CA TYR A 283 3.06 3.27 -14.02
C TYR A 283 4.18 2.72 -13.12
N GLY A 284 4.31 3.24 -11.89
CA GLY A 284 5.32 2.82 -10.92
C GLY A 284 5.19 1.35 -10.53
N PRO A 285 4.04 0.91 -9.97
CA PRO A 285 3.80 -0.49 -9.65
C PRO A 285 3.91 -1.41 -10.88
N PHE A 286 3.40 -0.97 -12.04
CA PHE A 286 3.55 -1.74 -13.27
C PHE A 286 5.03 -1.88 -13.66
N SER A 287 5.82 -0.82 -13.62
CA SER A 287 7.26 -0.85 -13.87
C SER A 287 7.97 -1.83 -12.94
N GLU A 288 7.60 -1.84 -11.67
CA GLU A 288 8.22 -2.71 -10.69
C GLU A 288 7.91 -4.19 -10.93
N VAL A 289 6.67 -4.51 -11.30
CA VAL A 289 6.26 -5.87 -11.70
C VAL A 289 6.98 -6.31 -12.98
N MET A 290 7.25 -5.37 -13.89
CA MET A 290 7.91 -5.65 -15.15
C MET A 290 9.45 -5.74 -15.04
N PHE A 291 10.07 -4.93 -14.18
CA PHE A 291 11.52 -4.69 -14.19
C PHE A 291 12.19 -4.77 -12.81
N GLY A 292 11.45 -4.99 -11.73
CA GLY A 292 11.97 -4.93 -10.36
C GLY A 292 12.34 -3.51 -9.88
N THR A 293 11.94 -2.48 -10.63
CA THR A 293 12.15 -1.08 -10.28
C THR A 293 11.01 -0.21 -10.79
N VAL A 294 10.64 0.81 -10.01
CA VAL A 294 9.64 1.80 -10.42
C VAL A 294 10.17 2.74 -11.53
N ARG A 295 11.50 2.86 -11.68
CA ARG A 295 12.11 3.89 -12.52
C ARG A 295 11.91 3.67 -14.01
N THR A 296 11.99 2.43 -14.52
CA THR A 296 11.98 2.18 -15.97
C THR A 296 10.80 2.84 -16.68
N LEU A 297 9.57 2.64 -16.21
CA LEU A 297 8.39 3.24 -16.86
C LEU A 297 8.00 4.61 -16.31
N LEU A 298 8.55 5.02 -15.15
CA LEU A 298 8.43 6.41 -14.72
C LEU A 298 9.35 7.32 -15.55
N ASP A 299 10.53 6.84 -15.93
CA ASP A 299 11.49 7.55 -16.78
C ASP A 299 11.19 7.39 -18.26
N ARG A 300 10.65 6.25 -18.68
CA ARG A 300 10.31 5.94 -20.08
C ARG A 300 8.88 5.43 -20.21
N PRO A 301 7.87 6.27 -19.93
CA PRO A 301 6.46 5.86 -20.02
C PRO A 301 6.04 5.50 -21.46
N ASP A 302 6.74 6.03 -22.46
CA ASP A 302 6.58 5.70 -23.88
C ASP A 302 6.74 4.20 -24.19
N LEU A 303 7.54 3.47 -23.41
CA LEU A 303 7.72 2.03 -23.59
C LEU A 303 6.42 1.24 -23.44
N VAL A 304 5.46 1.74 -22.66
CA VAL A 304 4.12 1.11 -22.53
C VAL A 304 3.36 1.16 -23.85
N ALA A 305 3.59 2.16 -24.70
CA ALA A 305 2.97 2.24 -26.02
C ALA A 305 3.73 1.41 -27.06
N ASP A 306 5.05 1.55 -27.08
CA ASP A 306 5.88 1.17 -28.25
C ASP A 306 6.45 -0.25 -28.19
N THR A 307 6.19 -1.00 -27.10
CA THR A 307 6.68 -2.36 -26.90
C THR A 307 5.54 -3.31 -26.53
N TRP A 308 5.84 -4.60 -26.35
CA TRP A 308 4.86 -5.61 -25.88
C TRP A 308 4.22 -5.28 -24.53
N LEU A 309 4.78 -4.31 -23.78
CA LEU A 309 4.16 -3.73 -22.59
C LEU A 309 2.76 -3.17 -22.85
N ASN A 310 2.44 -2.81 -24.10
CA ASN A 310 1.12 -2.32 -24.48
C ASN A 310 0.01 -3.33 -24.14
N LEU A 311 0.22 -4.62 -24.44
CA LEU A 311 -0.69 -5.70 -24.08
C LEU A 311 -0.43 -6.22 -22.67
N ALA A 312 0.82 -6.20 -22.19
CA ALA A 312 1.13 -6.61 -20.83
C ALA A 312 0.44 -5.73 -19.77
N SER A 313 0.20 -4.45 -20.05
CA SER A 313 -0.56 -3.56 -19.15
C SER A 313 -2.01 -4.04 -18.95
N ALA A 314 -2.63 -4.60 -19.99
CA ALA A 314 -3.98 -5.16 -19.91
C ALA A 314 -3.98 -6.48 -19.15
N VAL A 315 -3.01 -7.36 -19.40
CA VAL A 315 -2.87 -8.62 -18.64
C VAL A 315 -2.58 -8.34 -17.17
N PHE A 316 -1.72 -7.36 -16.87
CA PHE A 316 -1.43 -6.93 -15.50
C PHE A 316 -2.71 -6.50 -14.77
N PHE A 317 -3.51 -5.61 -15.35
CA PHE A 317 -4.77 -5.20 -14.74
C PHE A 317 -5.77 -6.36 -14.62
N TYR A 318 -5.75 -7.30 -15.58
CA TYR A 318 -6.65 -8.45 -15.60
C TYR A 318 -6.41 -9.40 -14.42
N ILE A 319 -5.15 -9.59 -14.01
CA ILE A 319 -4.76 -10.54 -12.95
C ILE A 319 -4.55 -9.89 -11.58
N TYR A 320 -4.21 -8.60 -11.54
CA TYR A 320 -3.85 -7.90 -10.31
C TYR A 320 -5.11 -7.35 -9.62
N PRO A 321 -5.43 -7.77 -8.37
CA PRO A 321 -6.63 -7.30 -7.70
C PRO A 321 -6.51 -5.83 -7.27
N GLN A 322 -7.64 -5.16 -7.21
CA GLN A 322 -7.75 -3.76 -6.76
C GLN A 322 -8.86 -3.68 -5.72
N PRO A 323 -8.55 -3.97 -4.44
CA PRO A 323 -9.57 -4.04 -3.42
C PRO A 323 -10.38 -2.74 -3.37
N PRO A 324 -11.71 -2.81 -3.17
CA PRO A 324 -12.49 -4.00 -2.79
C PRO A 324 -12.82 -4.99 -3.93
N LYS A 325 -12.27 -4.81 -5.13
CA LYS A 325 -12.55 -5.64 -6.31
C LYS A 325 -11.59 -6.85 -6.40
N PRO A 326 -12.10 -8.05 -6.73
CA PRO A 326 -11.23 -9.17 -7.11
C PRO A 326 -10.57 -8.88 -8.46
N SER A 327 -9.61 -9.72 -8.86
CA SER A 327 -9.08 -9.68 -10.23
C SER A 327 -10.10 -10.28 -11.21
N VAL A 328 -10.04 -9.87 -12.49
CA VAL A 328 -10.90 -10.44 -13.53
C VAL A 328 -10.56 -11.92 -13.73
N LEU A 329 -9.28 -12.30 -13.61
CA LEU A 329 -8.88 -13.70 -13.71
C LEU A 329 -9.58 -14.59 -12.68
N HIS A 330 -9.68 -14.16 -11.42
CA HIS A 330 -10.30 -14.95 -10.35
C HIS A 330 -11.82 -15.10 -10.54
N VAL A 331 -12.46 -14.17 -11.25
CA VAL A 331 -13.85 -14.34 -11.69
C VAL A 331 -13.95 -15.43 -12.76
N ILE A 332 -13.03 -15.43 -13.73
CA ILE A 332 -13.10 -16.31 -14.90
C ILE A 332 -12.64 -17.74 -14.60
N ASP A 333 -11.63 -17.93 -13.76
CA ASP A 333 -11.19 -19.27 -13.33
C ASP A 333 -12.06 -19.85 -12.19
N GLY A 334 -13.00 -19.06 -11.67
CA GLY A 334 -13.95 -19.46 -10.64
C GLY A 334 -13.39 -19.53 -9.23
N THR A 335 -12.17 -19.04 -8.99
CA THR A 335 -11.58 -19.01 -7.64
C THR A 335 -12.18 -17.93 -6.74
N TRP A 336 -12.71 -16.84 -7.32
CA TRP A 336 -13.53 -15.89 -6.57
C TRP A 336 -14.93 -16.45 -6.33
N GLN A 337 -15.28 -16.59 -5.05
CA GLN A 337 -16.59 -17.07 -4.61
C GLN A 337 -17.33 -15.95 -3.85
N PRO A 338 -18.38 -15.34 -4.43
CA PRO A 338 -19.09 -14.24 -3.77
C PRO A 338 -19.82 -14.73 -2.52
N ASN A 339 -19.77 -13.92 -1.45
CA ASN A 339 -20.57 -14.16 -0.26
C ASN A 339 -22.01 -13.66 -0.42
N ASP A 340 -22.82 -13.75 0.64
CA ASP A 340 -24.21 -13.29 0.61
C ASP A 340 -24.33 -11.79 0.35
N HIS A 341 -23.38 -10.98 0.82
CA HIS A 341 -23.37 -9.52 0.59
C HIS A 341 -23.09 -9.19 -0.88
N ASP A 342 -22.11 -9.86 -1.50
CA ASP A 342 -21.84 -9.75 -2.93
C ASP A 342 -23.09 -10.12 -3.75
N ARG A 343 -23.73 -11.25 -3.42
CA ARG A 343 -24.94 -11.72 -4.12
C ARG A 343 -26.12 -10.76 -3.97
N GLN A 344 -26.35 -10.22 -2.77
CA GLN A 344 -27.38 -9.20 -2.52
C GLN A 344 -27.09 -7.90 -3.28
N SER A 345 -25.81 -7.62 -3.53
CA SER A 345 -25.33 -6.51 -4.34
C SER A 345 -25.36 -6.78 -5.85
N GLY A 346 -25.84 -7.96 -6.28
CA GLY A 346 -25.86 -8.36 -7.69
C GLY A 346 -24.49 -8.75 -8.25
N LEU A 347 -23.46 -8.82 -7.42
CA LEU A 347 -22.08 -9.18 -7.79
C LEU A 347 -21.96 -10.71 -7.83
N ILE A 348 -22.40 -11.30 -8.94
CA ILE A 348 -22.36 -12.76 -9.17
C ILE A 348 -21.44 -13.11 -10.34
N PRO A 349 -20.90 -14.34 -10.43
CA PRO A 349 -19.97 -14.71 -11.48
C PRO A 349 -20.63 -14.61 -12.87
N GLY A 350 -19.91 -14.01 -13.82
CA GLY A 350 -20.38 -13.78 -15.19
C GLY A 350 -19.64 -12.62 -15.84
N PHE A 351 -19.84 -12.41 -17.14
CA PHE A 351 -19.17 -11.30 -17.84
C PHE A 351 -19.52 -9.92 -17.24
N GLY A 352 -20.74 -9.72 -16.72
CA GLY A 352 -21.16 -8.43 -16.16
C GLY A 352 -20.29 -7.93 -15.01
N VAL A 353 -19.89 -8.82 -14.09
CA VAL A 353 -19.05 -8.43 -12.95
C VAL A 353 -17.64 -8.02 -13.40
N THR A 354 -17.17 -8.51 -14.54
CA THR A 354 -15.89 -8.09 -15.12
C THR A 354 -15.94 -6.64 -15.63
N THR A 355 -17.07 -6.21 -16.20
CA THR A 355 -17.35 -4.79 -16.49
C THR A 355 -17.38 -3.96 -15.20
N GLN A 356 -17.99 -4.47 -14.13
CA GLN A 356 -18.03 -3.78 -12.84
C GLN A 356 -16.63 -3.58 -12.24
N ILE A 357 -15.74 -4.57 -12.38
CA ILE A 357 -14.34 -4.46 -11.96
C ILE A 357 -13.62 -3.36 -12.76
N ILE A 358 -13.76 -3.37 -14.10
CA ILE A 358 -13.01 -2.49 -15.01
C ILE A 358 -13.48 -1.04 -14.92
N ASN A 359 -14.79 -0.77 -14.99
CA ASN A 359 -15.29 0.61 -15.04
C ASN A 359 -16.69 0.79 -14.40
N GLY A 360 -16.97 0.04 -13.33
CA GLY A 360 -18.27 -0.01 -12.69
C GLY A 360 -18.87 1.33 -12.22
N ARG A 361 -18.01 2.29 -11.84
CA ARG A 361 -18.43 3.64 -11.43
C ARG A 361 -19.14 4.42 -12.53
N VAL A 362 -18.89 4.07 -13.79
CA VAL A 362 -19.41 4.77 -14.97
C VAL A 362 -20.39 3.90 -15.74
N GLU A 363 -20.17 2.59 -15.79
CA GLU A 363 -20.86 1.71 -16.74
C GLU A 363 -21.92 0.80 -16.13
N CYS A 364 -22.07 0.78 -14.80
CA CYS A 364 -22.92 -0.18 -14.11
C CYS A 364 -23.86 0.46 -13.07
N GLY A 365 -24.78 -0.36 -12.54
CA GLY A 365 -25.85 0.09 -11.67
C GLY A 365 -27.07 0.59 -12.47
N GLY A 366 -27.99 1.27 -11.79
CA GLY A 366 -29.20 1.80 -12.42
C GLY A 366 -30.23 0.73 -12.85
N SER A 367 -31.34 1.20 -13.44
CA SER A 367 -32.45 0.34 -13.87
C SER A 367 -32.32 -0.20 -15.31
N ALA A 368 -31.37 0.32 -16.07
CA ALA A 368 -31.11 -0.05 -17.46
C ALA A 368 -29.61 -0.23 -17.70
N GLU A 369 -29.26 -1.04 -18.71
CA GLU A 369 -27.87 -1.24 -19.10
C GLU A 369 -27.32 0.02 -19.77
N HIS A 370 -26.14 0.48 -19.34
CA HIS A 370 -25.47 1.61 -19.99
C HIS A 370 -24.96 1.21 -21.37
N ALA A 371 -24.90 2.16 -22.31
CA ALA A 371 -24.52 1.89 -23.69
C ALA A 371 -23.11 1.26 -23.80
N GLN A 372 -22.16 1.72 -22.99
CA GLN A 372 -20.79 1.20 -22.94
C GLN A 372 -20.75 -0.26 -22.44
N SER A 373 -21.51 -0.58 -21.39
CA SER A 373 -21.66 -1.96 -20.92
C SER A 373 -22.34 -2.84 -21.98
N GLN A 374 -23.38 -2.32 -22.65
CA GLN A 374 -24.05 -3.03 -23.74
C GLN A 374 -23.09 -3.31 -24.91
N ASN A 375 -22.20 -2.39 -25.26
CA ASN A 375 -21.16 -2.61 -26.25
C ASN A 375 -20.22 -3.75 -25.84
N ARG A 376 -19.74 -3.75 -24.59
CA ARG A 376 -18.91 -4.85 -24.05
C ARG A 376 -19.63 -6.20 -24.16
N ILE A 377 -20.92 -6.26 -23.83
CA ILE A 377 -21.74 -7.48 -23.96
C ILE A 377 -21.76 -7.95 -25.42
N ASN A 378 -22.01 -7.03 -26.36
CA ASN A 378 -22.06 -7.34 -27.78
C ASN A 378 -20.71 -7.89 -28.27
N TYR A 379 -19.61 -7.23 -27.90
CA TYR A 379 -18.26 -7.67 -28.28
C TYR A 379 -17.92 -9.02 -27.66
N TYR A 380 -18.26 -9.23 -26.38
CA TYR A 380 -18.04 -10.49 -25.71
C TYR A 380 -18.77 -11.66 -26.36
N ARG A 381 -20.03 -11.48 -26.79
CA ARG A 381 -20.76 -12.52 -27.52
C ARG A 381 -20.06 -12.93 -28.80
N GLU A 382 -19.54 -11.97 -29.55
CA GLU A 382 -18.85 -12.23 -30.83
C GLU A 382 -17.49 -12.91 -30.60
N PHE A 383 -16.68 -12.43 -29.64
CA PHE A 383 -15.42 -13.10 -29.29
C PHE A 383 -15.63 -14.49 -28.71
N ALA A 384 -16.65 -14.67 -27.85
CA ALA A 384 -17.01 -15.96 -27.30
C ALA A 384 -17.42 -16.94 -28.40
N ASN A 385 -18.27 -16.50 -29.33
CA ASN A 385 -18.67 -17.29 -30.49
C ASN A 385 -17.45 -17.69 -31.35
N TYR A 386 -16.56 -16.74 -31.65
CA TYR A 386 -15.38 -17.02 -32.47
C TYR A 386 -14.40 -17.98 -31.80
N LEU A 387 -14.17 -17.82 -30.49
CA LEU A 387 -13.23 -18.63 -29.72
C LEU A 387 -13.82 -19.96 -29.23
N GLY A 388 -15.10 -20.22 -29.46
CA GLY A 388 -15.78 -21.44 -29.03
C GLY A 388 -16.07 -21.48 -27.52
N VAL A 389 -16.30 -20.33 -26.91
CA VAL A 389 -16.66 -20.19 -25.49
C VAL A 389 -18.19 -20.34 -25.35
N PRO A 390 -18.68 -21.33 -24.59
CA PRO A 390 -20.09 -21.42 -24.26
C PRO A 390 -20.53 -20.22 -23.42
N VAL A 391 -21.60 -19.55 -23.85
CA VAL A 391 -22.28 -18.51 -23.07
C VAL A 391 -23.60 -19.08 -22.61
N SER A 392 -23.66 -19.49 -21.34
CA SER A 392 -24.85 -20.13 -20.78
C SER A 392 -26.01 -19.13 -20.69
N ALA A 393 -27.24 -19.63 -20.77
CA ALA A 393 -28.44 -18.80 -20.71
C ALA A 393 -28.62 -18.09 -19.34
N ASP A 394 -28.03 -18.66 -18.28
CA ASP A 394 -28.00 -18.13 -16.92
C ASP A 394 -26.76 -17.27 -16.64
N GLU A 395 -25.82 -17.14 -17.58
CA GLU A 395 -24.66 -16.26 -17.40
C GLU A 395 -25.12 -14.79 -17.41
N VAL A 396 -24.81 -14.07 -16.33
CA VAL A 396 -25.11 -12.63 -16.24
C VAL A 396 -24.06 -11.84 -17.00
N LEU A 397 -24.44 -11.35 -18.18
CA LEU A 397 -23.54 -10.60 -19.07
C LEU A 397 -23.51 -9.10 -18.79
N GLY A 398 -24.62 -8.52 -18.35
CA GLY A 398 -24.72 -7.09 -18.06
C GLY A 398 -24.43 -6.78 -16.60
N CYS A 399 -24.24 -5.50 -16.29
CA CYS A 399 -24.00 -5.02 -14.93
C CYS A 399 -25.04 -3.99 -14.46
N LYS A 400 -26.17 -3.87 -15.16
CA LYS A 400 -27.33 -3.14 -14.65
C LYS A 400 -27.75 -3.67 -13.27
N GLY A 401 -28.10 -2.76 -12.37
CA GLY A 401 -28.55 -3.09 -11.02
C GLY A 401 -27.49 -3.65 -10.06
N MET A 402 -26.23 -3.81 -10.49
CA MET A 402 -25.13 -4.17 -9.57
C MET A 402 -24.76 -2.97 -8.69
N ASN A 403 -24.58 -3.19 -7.39
CA ASN A 403 -23.99 -2.21 -6.49
C ASN A 403 -22.45 -2.19 -6.65
N TYR A 404 -21.81 -1.14 -6.14
CA TYR A 404 -20.35 -1.09 -6.05
C TYR A 404 -19.79 -2.20 -5.16
N PHE A 405 -18.61 -2.69 -5.51
CA PHE A 405 -17.80 -3.48 -4.57
C PHE A 405 -17.50 -2.64 -3.33
N ASP A 406 -17.56 -3.28 -2.16
CA ASP A 406 -17.20 -2.69 -0.88
C ASP A 406 -16.46 -3.71 0.01
N GLU A 407 -16.02 -3.27 1.19
CA GLU A 407 -15.17 -4.04 2.10
C GLU A 407 -15.85 -5.28 2.70
N LYS A 408 -17.18 -5.44 2.55
CA LYS A 408 -17.92 -6.60 3.04
C LYS A 408 -17.92 -7.75 2.03
N GLY A 409 -17.50 -7.51 0.78
CA GLY A 409 -17.41 -8.51 -0.27
C GLY A 409 -16.16 -9.39 -0.16
N THR A 410 -16.21 -10.62 -0.68
CA THR A 410 -15.04 -11.52 -0.67
C THR A 410 -13.94 -11.11 -1.64
N GLY A 411 -14.25 -10.19 -2.57
CA GLY A 411 -13.26 -9.56 -3.44
C GLY A 411 -12.33 -8.58 -2.71
N SER A 412 -12.71 -8.12 -1.51
CA SER A 412 -11.96 -7.14 -0.73
C SER A 412 -10.80 -7.77 0.05
N LEU A 413 -9.83 -8.33 -0.67
CA LEU A 413 -8.59 -8.80 -0.08
C LEU A 413 -7.72 -7.61 0.31
N SER A 414 -7.40 -7.43 1.59
CA SER A 414 -6.41 -6.42 1.99
C SER A 414 -5.00 -6.78 1.48
N THR A 415 -4.39 -5.87 0.72
CA THR A 415 -3.15 -6.15 -0.06
C THR A 415 -2.04 -5.13 0.17
N TYR A 416 -2.24 -4.19 1.09
CA TYR A 416 -1.27 -3.18 1.47
C TYR A 416 -1.03 -3.19 2.98
N TRP A 417 0.12 -2.68 3.41
CA TRP A 417 0.43 -2.46 4.82
C TRP A 417 0.20 -0.99 5.19
N ASP A 418 -0.40 -0.77 6.34
CA ASP A 418 -0.48 0.55 6.98
C ASP A 418 -0.32 0.42 8.50
N LEU A 419 -0.18 1.56 9.16
CA LEU A 419 -0.02 1.68 10.60
C LEU A 419 -1.11 0.93 11.38
N ASP A 420 -0.70 0.11 12.35
CA ASP A 420 -1.61 -0.46 13.35
C ASP A 420 -1.72 0.50 14.55
N TRP A 421 -2.88 1.17 14.65
CA TRP A 421 -3.17 2.16 15.69
C TRP A 421 -3.51 1.55 17.07
N ARG A 422 -3.48 0.23 17.21
CA ARG A 422 -3.78 -0.43 18.49
C ARG A 422 -2.80 0.01 19.58
N TYR A 423 -3.36 0.20 20.77
CA TYR A 423 -2.61 0.41 21.98
C TYR A 423 -2.21 -0.94 22.61
N VAL A 424 -0.95 -1.06 23.01
CA VAL A 424 -0.38 -2.22 23.69
C VAL A 424 0.23 -1.73 25.00
N ALA A 425 -0.41 -2.04 26.13
CA ALA A 425 -0.07 -1.46 27.43
C ALA A 425 1.38 -1.75 27.87
N GLU A 426 1.92 -2.88 27.41
CA GLU A 426 3.26 -3.35 27.75
C GLU A 426 4.37 -2.69 26.92
N ASN A 427 4.00 -2.01 25.83
CA ASN A 427 4.96 -1.43 24.90
C ASN A 427 5.46 -0.04 25.36
N PRO A 428 6.74 0.30 25.11
CA PRO A 428 7.28 1.61 25.45
C PRO A 428 6.71 2.73 24.57
N ASN A 429 7.06 3.97 24.90
CA ASN A 429 6.66 5.21 24.18
C ASN A 429 5.14 5.39 24.07
N GLY A 430 4.43 5.16 25.16
CA GLY A 430 2.99 5.35 25.23
C GLY A 430 2.20 4.22 24.58
N GLY A 431 2.72 2.98 24.64
CA GLY A 431 1.99 1.78 24.22
C GLY A 431 1.71 1.68 22.73
N LYS A 432 2.59 2.21 21.88
CA LYS A 432 2.50 2.04 20.42
C LYS A 432 2.55 0.55 20.05
N SER A 433 1.86 0.14 18.99
CA SER A 433 1.84 -1.27 18.58
C SER A 433 3.18 -1.79 18.03
N TYR A 434 4.01 -0.91 17.45
CA TYR A 434 5.19 -1.25 16.66
C TYR A 434 4.90 -2.27 15.55
N ALA A 435 3.70 -2.19 14.98
CA ALA A 435 3.23 -3.11 13.96
C ALA A 435 2.53 -2.36 12.83
N CYS A 436 2.58 -2.95 11.65
CA CYS A 436 1.64 -2.64 10.59
C CYS A 436 0.53 -3.71 10.51
N GLN A 437 -0.58 -3.35 9.86
CA GLN A 437 -1.72 -4.21 9.58
C GLN A 437 -2.06 -4.19 8.09
N LEU A 438 -2.78 -5.22 7.64
CA LEU A 438 -3.28 -5.29 6.27
C LEU A 438 -4.46 -4.32 6.06
N VAL A 439 -4.42 -3.54 4.98
CA VAL A 439 -5.49 -2.61 4.56
C VAL A 439 -5.90 -2.81 3.10
N GLY A 440 -7.13 -2.39 2.78
CA GLY A 440 -7.74 -2.52 1.45
C GLY A 440 -7.47 -1.36 0.48
N TYR A 441 -6.89 -0.25 0.94
CA TYR A 441 -6.54 0.88 0.09
C TYR A 441 -5.06 0.90 -0.25
N GLN A 442 -4.72 1.54 -1.37
CA GLN A 442 -3.34 1.62 -1.84
C GLN A 442 -2.48 2.45 -0.87
N THR A 443 -1.35 1.87 -0.43
CA THR A 443 -0.33 2.57 0.37
C THR A 443 1.05 2.42 -0.28
N ARG A 444 2.10 2.91 0.40
CA ARG A 444 3.50 2.74 0.00
C ARG A 444 3.97 1.28 0.04
N PHE A 445 3.37 0.45 0.89
CA PHE A 445 3.89 -0.86 1.25
C PHE A 445 2.92 -1.95 0.81
N SER A 446 3.38 -2.87 -0.03
CA SER A 446 2.52 -3.92 -0.57
C SER A 446 2.73 -5.24 0.16
N ALA A 447 1.63 -5.92 0.50
CA ALA A 447 1.65 -7.28 1.07
C ALA A 447 2.12 -8.35 0.07
N PHE A 448 2.28 -7.99 -1.20
CA PHE A 448 2.83 -8.86 -2.23
C PHE A 448 4.35 -8.83 -2.30
N LYS A 449 5.00 -7.88 -1.62
CA LYS A 449 6.45 -7.75 -1.62
C LYS A 449 7.01 -8.15 -0.27
N LYS A 450 7.81 -9.21 -0.27
CA LYS A 450 8.53 -9.64 0.93
C LYS A 450 9.36 -8.47 1.48
N GLY A 451 9.25 -8.22 2.78
CA GLY A 451 10.01 -7.18 3.47
C GLY A 451 9.34 -5.81 3.49
N ASP A 452 8.27 -5.58 2.72
CA ASP A 452 7.51 -4.31 2.79
C ASP A 452 6.81 -4.15 4.14
N TYR A 453 6.53 -5.24 4.86
CA TYR A 453 6.09 -5.16 6.25
C TYR A 453 7.13 -4.49 7.15
N SER A 454 8.39 -4.94 7.06
CA SER A 454 9.50 -4.36 7.84
C SER A 454 9.70 -2.88 7.50
N ARG A 455 9.63 -2.53 6.20
CA ARG A 455 9.71 -1.14 5.75
C ARG A 455 8.54 -0.29 6.25
N CYS A 456 7.34 -0.87 6.33
CA CYS A 456 6.18 -0.20 6.91
C CYS A 456 6.40 0.12 8.38
N VAL A 457 6.87 -0.85 9.17
CA VAL A 457 7.18 -0.64 10.59
C VAL A 457 8.25 0.45 10.77
N GLN A 458 9.37 0.38 10.04
CA GLN A 458 10.43 1.39 10.12
C GLN A 458 9.96 2.79 9.68
N HIS A 459 9.03 2.87 8.74
CA HIS A 459 8.51 4.15 8.26
C HIS A 459 7.66 4.87 9.30
N PHE A 460 6.78 4.15 9.98
CA PHE A 460 5.89 4.75 10.98
C PHE A 460 6.49 4.81 12.38
N TYR A 461 7.49 3.98 12.66
CA TYR A 461 8.19 3.92 13.94
C TYR A 461 9.70 4.10 13.71
N PRO A 462 10.19 5.33 13.48
CA PRO A 462 11.62 5.60 13.29
C PRO A 462 12.48 5.22 14.51
N GLU A 463 11.87 5.05 15.68
CA GLU A 463 12.51 4.52 16.89
C GLU A 463 12.73 3.00 16.87
N VAL A 464 12.18 2.28 15.88
CA VAL A 464 12.42 0.84 15.71
C VAL A 464 13.75 0.60 14.99
N VAL A 465 14.65 -0.11 15.67
CA VAL A 465 15.93 -0.57 15.13
C VAL A 465 15.83 -2.06 14.81
N ILE A 466 16.04 -2.41 13.54
CA ILE A 466 16.07 -3.80 13.09
C ILE A 466 17.50 -4.32 13.21
N GLU A 467 17.75 -5.16 14.20
CA GLU A 467 19.05 -5.78 14.45
C GLU A 467 18.86 -7.25 14.81
N ASP A 468 19.79 -8.11 14.38
CA ASP A 468 19.71 -9.53 14.67
C ASP A 468 20.03 -9.78 16.15
N ASN A 469 18.98 -9.92 16.97
CA ASN A 469 19.08 -10.18 18.41
C ASN A 469 19.36 -11.66 18.73
N GLY A 470 19.83 -12.47 17.76
CA GLY A 470 20.05 -13.90 17.95
C GLY A 470 18.78 -14.76 18.05
N GLY A 471 17.60 -14.12 17.98
CA GLY A 471 16.27 -14.73 17.98
C GLY A 471 15.81 -15.25 19.36
N GLY A 472 14.63 -14.82 19.81
CA GLY A 472 13.95 -15.39 21.00
C GLY A 472 13.65 -14.37 22.11
N THR A 473 13.35 -14.87 23.31
CA THR A 473 12.95 -14.11 24.52
C THR A 473 14.10 -13.39 25.23
N ASN A 474 15.22 -13.15 24.55
CA ASN A 474 16.40 -12.49 25.11
C ASN A 474 16.72 -11.26 24.25
N LEU A 475 16.44 -10.08 24.78
CA LEU A 475 16.62 -8.80 24.15
C LEU A 475 18.01 -8.24 24.48
N PRO A 476 18.61 -7.47 23.55
CA PRO A 476 19.93 -6.90 23.79
C PRO A 476 19.87 -5.87 24.94
N PRO A 477 20.96 -5.75 25.71
CA PRO A 477 21.02 -4.82 26.82
C PRO A 477 21.06 -3.35 26.34
N VAL A 478 20.56 -2.42 27.15
CA VAL A 478 20.68 -0.98 26.93
C VAL A 478 21.97 -0.47 27.57
N ALA A 479 22.84 0.14 26.77
CA ALA A 479 24.08 0.75 27.23
C ALA A 479 23.90 2.25 27.52
N THR A 480 24.14 2.68 28.76
CA THR A 480 24.05 4.10 29.15
C THR A 480 25.33 4.51 29.87
N ILE A 481 25.89 5.68 29.53
CA ILE A 481 26.97 6.31 30.28
C ILE A 481 26.46 7.64 30.85
N THR A 482 26.71 7.89 32.13
CA THR A 482 26.53 9.21 32.76
C THR A 482 27.84 9.70 33.36
N GLY A 483 28.09 11.01 33.28
CA GLY A 483 29.30 11.62 33.82
C GLY A 483 29.55 13.03 33.26
N PRO A 484 30.60 13.72 33.72
CA PRO A 484 30.91 15.07 33.26
C PRO A 484 31.36 15.07 31.79
N ALA A 485 30.97 16.12 31.06
CA ALA A 485 31.37 16.32 29.66
C ALA A 485 32.70 17.07 29.50
N GLN A 486 33.25 17.62 30.60
CA GLN A 486 34.49 18.39 30.64
C GLN A 486 35.29 18.07 31.90
N ALA A 487 36.62 18.06 31.80
CA ALA A 487 37.50 17.92 32.97
C ALA A 487 38.92 18.44 32.72
N GLU A 488 39.59 18.89 33.80
CA GLU A 488 40.96 19.38 33.74
C GLU A 488 41.98 18.23 33.51
N GLY A 489 42.98 18.50 32.68
CA GLY A 489 44.07 17.57 32.41
C GLY A 489 44.81 17.13 33.69
N GLY A 490 45.17 15.85 33.77
CA GLY A 490 45.77 15.24 34.96
C GLY A 490 44.78 14.93 36.10
N GLY A 491 43.51 15.32 35.96
CA GLY A 491 42.45 15.06 36.92
C GLY A 491 41.93 13.62 36.89
N LYS A 492 41.05 13.31 37.84
CA LYS A 492 40.25 12.07 37.87
C LYS A 492 38.80 12.38 37.53
N VAL A 493 38.23 11.55 36.67
CA VAL A 493 36.83 11.61 36.22
C VAL A 493 36.15 10.30 36.56
N ILE A 494 34.89 10.37 37.01
CA ILE A 494 34.06 9.20 37.26
C ILE A 494 32.94 9.17 36.22
N LEU A 495 32.88 8.10 35.44
CA LEU A 495 31.76 7.79 34.55
C LEU A 495 31.00 6.58 35.11
N SER A 496 29.68 6.55 34.93
CA SER A 496 28.81 5.51 35.46
C SER A 496 27.98 4.85 34.37
N ALA A 497 27.94 3.52 34.41
CA ALA A 497 27.06 2.67 33.62
C ALA A 497 25.81 2.24 34.38
N GLN A 498 25.53 2.82 35.56
CA GLN A 498 24.45 2.37 36.47
C GLN A 498 23.05 2.40 35.84
N HIS A 499 22.86 3.20 34.79
CA HIS A 499 21.60 3.27 34.03
C HIS A 499 21.59 2.37 32.79
N SER A 500 22.57 1.48 32.66
CA SER A 500 22.50 0.38 31.71
C SER A 500 21.57 -0.70 32.28
N SER A 501 20.77 -1.32 31.44
CA SER A 501 19.76 -2.28 31.87
C SER A 501 19.58 -3.37 30.84
N ASP A 502 19.34 -4.58 31.32
CA ASP A 502 18.83 -5.67 30.50
C ASP A 502 17.30 -5.61 30.48
N PRO A 503 16.62 -5.70 29.32
CA PRO A 503 15.15 -5.67 29.26
C PRO A 503 14.47 -6.78 30.07
N GLU A 504 15.15 -7.91 30.29
CA GLU A 504 14.71 -9.04 31.11
C GLU A 504 15.14 -8.92 32.58
N ASP A 505 15.64 -7.75 32.99
CA ASP A 505 16.21 -7.45 34.31
C ASP A 505 17.33 -8.44 34.70
N LYS A 506 18.08 -8.96 33.71
CA LYS A 506 19.22 -9.85 33.95
C LYS A 506 20.53 -9.10 34.25
N PRO A 507 21.50 -9.76 34.90
CA PRO A 507 22.82 -9.19 35.13
C PRO A 507 23.55 -8.85 33.83
N LEU A 508 24.32 -7.76 33.86
CA LEU A 508 25.14 -7.30 32.74
C LEU A 508 26.63 -7.45 33.06
N ALA A 509 27.41 -7.80 32.03
CA ALA A 509 28.85 -7.64 32.00
C ALA A 509 29.21 -6.30 31.36
N TYR A 510 30.21 -5.59 31.91
CA TYR A 510 30.63 -4.27 31.45
C TYR A 510 32.03 -4.35 30.83
N SER A 511 32.29 -3.54 29.81
CA SER A 511 33.59 -3.42 29.18
C SER A 511 33.80 -1.99 28.66
N TRP A 512 34.75 -1.28 29.27
CA TRP A 512 35.12 0.08 28.91
C TRP A 512 36.33 0.06 27.99
N THR A 513 36.26 0.83 26.90
CA THR A 513 37.40 1.16 26.05
C THR A 513 37.76 2.62 26.28
N ILE A 514 39.00 2.87 26.70
CA ILE A 514 39.51 4.19 27.04
C ILE A 514 40.57 4.64 26.02
N PRO A 515 40.67 5.94 25.71
CA PRO A 515 41.63 6.45 24.74
C PRO A 515 43.08 6.38 25.25
N ALA A 516 44.03 6.32 24.32
CA ALA A 516 45.45 6.23 24.65
C ALA A 516 45.92 7.41 25.53
N GLY A 517 46.78 7.13 26.51
CA GLY A 517 47.28 8.14 27.45
C GLY A 517 46.41 8.37 28.68
N THR A 518 45.22 7.77 28.74
CA THR A 518 44.42 7.68 29.97
C THR A 518 44.72 6.39 30.74
N PHE A 519 44.34 6.36 32.01
CA PHE A 519 44.49 5.17 32.86
C PHE A 519 43.23 4.94 33.70
N ALA A 520 42.79 3.68 33.79
CA ALA A 520 41.76 3.25 34.73
C ALA A 520 42.20 1.93 35.40
N PRO A 521 41.96 1.74 36.70
CA PRO A 521 42.39 0.54 37.42
C PRO A 521 41.56 -0.71 37.06
N ALA A 522 40.33 -0.53 36.58
CA ALA A 522 39.45 -1.60 36.12
C ALA A 522 38.60 -1.09 34.95
N LEU A 523 38.34 -1.97 33.97
CA LEU A 523 37.58 -1.65 32.76
C LEU A 523 36.31 -2.50 32.64
N ASP A 524 35.96 -3.26 33.67
CA ASP A 524 34.86 -4.22 33.68
C ASP A 524 33.81 -3.94 34.77
N GLN A 525 33.85 -2.74 35.34
CA GLN A 525 32.99 -2.32 36.44
C GLN A 525 31.86 -1.40 35.97
N VAL A 526 30.78 -1.34 36.76
CA VAL A 526 29.67 -0.38 36.53
C VAL A 526 30.18 1.07 36.56
N THR A 527 31.18 1.37 37.37
CA THR A 527 31.79 2.71 37.47
C THR A 527 33.19 2.68 36.89
N LEU A 528 33.51 3.65 36.03
CA LEU A 528 34.84 3.87 35.48
C LEU A 528 35.50 5.06 36.18
N GLU A 529 36.57 4.79 36.93
CA GLU A 529 37.46 5.82 37.47
C GLU A 529 38.60 6.09 36.48
N LEU A 530 38.45 7.15 35.69
CA LEU A 530 39.39 7.53 34.63
C LEU A 530 40.37 8.59 35.12
N THR A 531 41.66 8.33 34.99
CA THR A 531 42.73 9.33 35.18
C THR A 531 43.14 9.89 33.83
N LEU A 532 43.08 11.21 33.69
CA LEU A 532 43.32 11.91 32.43
C LEU A 532 44.82 12.19 32.22
N PRO A 533 45.29 12.23 30.96
CA PRO A 533 46.62 12.73 30.67
C PRO A 533 46.74 14.19 31.10
N ASN A 534 47.96 14.61 31.47
CA ASN A 534 48.27 16.04 31.60
C ASN A 534 48.27 16.65 30.19
N SER A 535 47.25 17.46 29.89
CA SER A 535 47.17 18.22 28.66
C SER A 535 47.19 19.71 28.95
N VAL A 536 47.80 20.49 28.06
CA VAL A 536 47.84 21.97 28.12
C VAL A 536 46.92 22.61 27.07
N THR A 537 46.15 21.79 26.35
CA THR A 537 45.17 22.20 25.34
C THR A 537 43.94 21.30 25.41
N ASP A 538 42.75 21.86 25.20
CA ASP A 538 41.49 21.11 25.14
C ASP A 538 41.60 19.92 24.19
N THR A 539 41.31 18.72 24.69
CA THR A 539 41.54 17.46 23.96
C THR A 539 40.31 16.58 24.06
N LYS A 540 39.72 16.26 22.91
CA LYS A 540 38.57 15.35 22.85
C LYS A 540 39.00 13.92 23.20
N LEU A 541 38.36 13.34 24.20
CA LEU A 541 38.50 11.94 24.60
C LEU A 541 37.17 11.21 24.34
N ASP A 542 37.21 10.20 23.48
CA ASP A 542 36.08 9.33 23.20
C ASP A 542 36.19 8.06 24.07
N ILE A 543 35.29 7.91 25.04
CA ILE A 543 35.20 6.73 25.90
C ILE A 543 34.04 5.88 25.44
N LYS A 544 34.26 4.57 25.25
CA LYS A 544 33.21 3.62 24.84
C LYS A 544 32.89 2.67 25.97
N LEU A 545 31.61 2.49 26.27
CA LEU A 545 31.10 1.39 27.10
C LEU A 545 30.52 0.32 26.19
N THR A 546 30.76 -0.95 26.50
CA THR A 546 30.02 -2.09 25.98
C THR A 546 29.42 -2.85 27.14
N VAL A 547 28.11 -3.09 27.11
CA VAL A 547 27.42 -3.97 28.06
C VAL A 547 26.99 -5.24 27.33
N THR A 548 27.08 -6.38 28.00
CA THR A 548 26.72 -7.69 27.45
C THR A 548 25.82 -8.42 28.42
N ASP A 549 24.72 -8.99 27.94
CA ASP A 549 23.80 -9.80 28.74
C ASP A 549 24.33 -11.24 28.93
N GLU A 550 23.59 -12.06 29.68
CA GLU A 550 23.92 -13.48 29.89
C GLU A 550 23.71 -14.34 28.63
N GLY A 551 22.91 -13.88 27.68
CA GLY A 551 22.70 -14.49 26.36
C GLY A 551 23.83 -14.24 25.36
N GLY A 552 24.78 -13.36 25.71
CA GLY A 552 25.91 -12.98 24.87
C GLY A 552 25.61 -11.86 23.88
N LEU A 553 24.45 -11.20 23.96
CA LEU A 553 24.18 -10.00 23.17
C LEU A 553 24.84 -8.79 23.83
N SER A 554 25.49 -7.97 23.01
CA SER A 554 26.15 -6.76 23.48
C SER A 554 25.59 -5.49 22.85
N ARG A 555 25.65 -4.38 23.58
CA ARG A 555 25.47 -3.03 23.04
C ARG A 555 26.56 -2.10 23.54
N SER A 556 26.87 -1.10 22.73
CA SER A 556 27.85 -0.09 23.09
C SER A 556 27.30 1.31 22.97
N THR A 557 27.80 2.21 23.82
CA THR A 557 27.54 3.65 23.74
C THR A 557 28.86 4.41 23.96
N ASN A 558 28.91 5.67 23.55
CA ASN A 558 30.09 6.51 23.68
C ASN A 558 29.79 7.74 24.56
N HIS A 559 30.78 8.16 25.33
CA HIS A 559 30.78 9.41 26.08
C HIS A 559 31.95 10.27 25.61
N VAL A 560 31.66 11.52 25.25
CA VAL A 560 32.68 12.49 24.85
C VAL A 560 33.04 13.34 26.05
N LEU A 561 34.32 13.34 26.39
CA LEU A 561 34.91 14.19 27.43
C LEU A 561 35.88 15.18 26.77
N TRP A 562 35.80 16.45 27.14
CA TRP A 562 36.70 17.53 26.69
C TRP A 562 37.69 17.96 27.76
#